data_AF-A0A218XLG4-F1
#
_entry.id   AF-A0A218XLG4-F1
#
_cell.length_a   1.000
_cell.length_b   1.000
_cell.length_c   1.000
_cell.angle_alpha   90.00
_cell.angle_beta   90.00
_cell.angle_gamma   90.00
#
_symmetry.space_group_name_H-M   'P 1'
#
loop_
_entity.id
_entity.type
_entity.pdbx_description
1 polymer ?
#
loop_
_entity_poly.entity_id
_entity_poly.type
_entity_poly.pdbx_seq_one_letter_code
_entity_poly.pdbx_strand_id
1 'polypeptide(L)'
;MGECEALLQFSHSFIIMRNASGYGCGNTYTSSVCCSVTSYPKTASWKNGTGCCSWDGVTCHRATNYVTGLDLSRSWLQGTFHSNSMLFSLPNLRWLNLAGCNFYGSQISPKLPSTLTSLSLGFCDLRGIFPLAIFHFANLRGLSLFQNIYPKGTISRANWTSPLISLDLSDTNFHGSIPTSLRNLTSVEHLDLWYWSNPTDTWKP
;
A
#
# COMPACT_ATOMS: atom_id res chain seq x y z
N MET A 1 22.10 10.55 -5.35
CA MET A 1 21.54 9.21 -5.58
C MET A 1 20.28 9.39 -6.41
N GLY A 2 20.16 8.71 -7.56
CA GLY A 2 19.05 8.91 -8.51
C GLY A 2 17.79 8.11 -8.18
N GLU A 3 16.64 8.49 -8.73
CA GLU A 3 15.36 7.77 -8.51
C GLU A 3 15.45 6.29 -8.91
N CYS A 4 16.10 6.00 -10.04
CA CYS A 4 16.29 4.64 -10.52
C CYS A 4 17.18 3.78 -9.58
N GLU A 5 18.15 4.39 -8.93
CA GLU A 5 19.02 3.72 -7.96
C GLU A 5 18.26 3.39 -6.68
N ALA A 6 17.40 4.31 -6.20
CA ALA A 6 16.51 4.06 -5.08
C ALA A 6 15.54 2.90 -5.36
N LEU A 7 15.00 2.83 -6.58
CA LEU A 7 14.17 1.71 -7.02
C LEU A 7 14.98 0.40 -7.06
N LEU A 8 16.15 0.36 -7.71
CA LEU A 8 16.99 -0.86 -7.74
C LEU A 8 17.35 -1.36 -6.34
N GLN A 9 17.80 -0.47 -5.46
CA GLN A 9 18.10 -0.81 -4.07
C GLN A 9 16.88 -1.39 -3.34
N PHE A 10 15.70 -0.80 -3.56
CA PHE A 10 14.46 -1.35 -3.01
C PHE A 10 14.21 -2.77 -3.52
N SER A 11 14.37 -3.01 -4.83
CA SER A 11 14.14 -4.34 -5.42
C SER A 11 15.08 -5.43 -4.88
N HIS A 12 16.31 -5.07 -4.51
CA HIS A 12 17.29 -5.99 -3.94
C HIS A 12 16.95 -6.48 -2.52
N SER A 13 15.93 -5.87 -1.88
CA SER A 13 15.45 -6.31 -0.56
C SER A 13 14.59 -7.57 -0.64
N PHE A 14 14.32 -8.09 -1.85
CA PHE A 14 13.35 -9.16 -2.07
C PHE A 14 13.94 -10.30 -2.88
N ILE A 15 13.42 -11.50 -2.63
CA ILE A 15 13.54 -12.65 -3.51
C ILE A 15 12.26 -12.80 -4.33
N ILE A 16 12.37 -13.45 -5.49
CA ILE A 16 11.22 -13.75 -6.35
C ILE A 16 10.71 -15.16 -6.01
N MET A 17 9.51 -15.25 -5.43
CA MET A 17 8.84 -16.51 -5.06
C MET A 17 7.39 -16.53 -5.59
N ARG A 18 7.05 -17.48 -6.48
CA ARG A 18 5.75 -17.48 -7.19
C ARG A 18 4.51 -17.48 -6.29
N ASN A 19 4.59 -18.16 -5.16
CA ASN A 19 3.51 -18.23 -4.16
C ASN A 19 3.43 -16.99 -3.25
N ALA A 20 4.39 -16.05 -3.31
CA ALA A 20 4.35 -14.81 -2.53
C ALA A 20 3.15 -13.91 -2.90
N SER A 21 2.54 -14.15 -4.06
CA SER A 21 1.30 -13.50 -4.51
C SER A 21 0.10 -14.44 -4.52
N GLY A 22 0.21 -15.60 -3.85
CA GLY A 22 -0.81 -16.65 -3.85
C GLY A 22 -1.79 -16.62 -2.67
N TYR A 23 -1.54 -15.78 -1.66
CA TYR A 23 -2.45 -15.60 -0.53
C TYR A 23 -3.71 -14.86 -1.00
N GLY A 24 -4.73 -15.64 -1.39
CA GLY A 24 -5.96 -15.16 -2.02
C GLY A 24 -6.66 -16.23 -2.86
N CYS A 25 -5.93 -17.27 -3.28
CA CYS A 25 -6.52 -18.47 -3.88
C CYS A 25 -6.74 -19.53 -2.79
N GLY A 26 -7.66 -19.27 -1.86
CA GLY A 26 -8.22 -20.33 -1.03
C GLY A 26 -9.00 -21.31 -1.90
N ASN A 27 -8.82 -22.62 -1.70
CA ASN A 27 -9.46 -23.71 -2.46
C ASN A 27 -11.00 -23.78 -2.33
N THR A 28 -11.70 -22.70 -1.93
CA THR A 28 -13.14 -22.73 -1.64
C THR A 28 -13.95 -21.56 -2.18
N TYR A 29 -13.36 -20.64 -2.95
CA TYR A 29 -14.14 -19.63 -3.66
C TYR A 29 -13.83 -19.68 -5.15
N THR A 30 -14.75 -20.29 -5.89
CA THR A 30 -14.90 -20.16 -7.35
C THR A 30 -15.32 -18.74 -7.75
N SER A 31 -14.66 -17.71 -7.20
CA SER A 31 -14.74 -16.36 -7.74
C SER A 31 -13.62 -16.20 -8.75
N SER A 32 -13.99 -16.27 -10.02
CA SER A 32 -13.15 -15.97 -11.19
C SER A 32 -12.51 -14.57 -11.18
N VAL A 33 -12.76 -13.76 -10.14
CA VAL A 33 -12.29 -12.37 -10.02
C VAL A 33 -10.88 -12.28 -9.43
N CYS A 34 -10.49 -13.17 -8.50
CA CYS A 34 -9.14 -13.16 -7.91
C CYS A 34 -8.03 -13.64 -8.88
N CYS A 35 -8.42 -14.36 -9.93
CA CYS A 35 -7.50 -14.96 -10.93
C CYS A 35 -7.38 -14.15 -12.23
N SER A 36 -8.02 -12.99 -12.36
CA SER A 36 -8.08 -12.25 -13.63
C SER A 36 -6.85 -11.39 -13.95
N VAL A 37 -5.92 -11.24 -13.00
CA VAL A 37 -4.65 -10.51 -13.23
C VAL A 37 -3.49 -11.47 -13.04
N THR A 38 -2.71 -11.66 -14.10
CA THR A 38 -1.52 -12.48 -14.09
C THR A 38 -0.49 -11.88 -13.13
N SER A 39 -0.13 -12.62 -12.08
CA SER A 39 1.00 -12.29 -11.20
C SER A 39 2.31 -12.62 -11.94
N TYR A 40 3.28 -11.70 -11.95
CA TYR A 40 4.60 -11.90 -12.59
C TYR A 40 5.65 -10.93 -12.00
N PRO A 41 6.95 -11.23 -12.09
CA PRO A 41 7.97 -10.45 -11.41
C PRO A 41 8.34 -9.21 -12.23
N LYS A 42 7.65 -8.09 -12.01
CA LYS A 42 7.91 -6.82 -12.71
C LYS A 42 9.36 -6.35 -12.59
N THR A 43 10.00 -6.62 -11.45
CA THR A 43 11.42 -6.31 -11.20
C THR A 43 12.38 -7.04 -12.12
N ALA A 44 11.96 -8.08 -12.85
CA ALA A 44 12.79 -8.75 -13.85
C ALA A 44 13.17 -7.84 -15.05
N SER A 45 12.37 -6.80 -15.30
CA SER A 45 12.68 -5.80 -16.33
C SER A 45 13.70 -4.75 -15.87
N TRP A 46 14.02 -4.69 -14.56
CA TRP A 46 14.81 -3.62 -13.97
C TRP A 46 16.30 -3.90 -14.20
N LYS A 47 16.92 -3.09 -15.05
CA LYS A 47 18.32 -3.29 -15.45
C LYS A 47 19.16 -2.07 -15.13
N ASN A 48 20.28 -2.28 -14.46
CA ASN A 48 21.26 -1.23 -14.23
C ASN A 48 21.73 -0.65 -15.58
N GLY A 49 21.93 0.67 -15.64
CA GLY A 49 22.31 1.38 -16.86
C GLY A 49 21.15 1.66 -17.85
N THR A 50 19.92 1.26 -17.53
CA THR A 50 18.72 1.64 -18.29
C THR A 50 17.89 2.66 -17.51
N GLY A 51 17.14 3.52 -18.22
CA GLY A 51 16.26 4.50 -17.59
C GLY A 51 15.07 3.79 -16.93
N CYS A 52 14.84 4.05 -15.63
CA CYS A 52 13.79 3.36 -14.88
C CYS A 52 12.36 3.62 -15.40
N CYS A 53 12.14 4.66 -16.20
CA CYS A 53 10.86 4.89 -16.86
C CYS A 53 10.50 3.83 -17.91
N SER A 54 11.45 2.99 -18.35
CA SER A 54 11.15 1.84 -19.22
C SER A 54 10.99 0.54 -18.44
N TRP A 55 11.01 0.57 -17.11
CA TRP A 55 10.84 -0.62 -16.28
C TRP A 55 9.36 -0.92 -16.05
N ASP A 56 9.02 -2.21 -16.06
CA ASP A 56 7.67 -2.66 -15.72
C ASP A 56 7.29 -2.19 -14.31
N GLY A 57 6.07 -1.68 -14.20
CA GLY A 57 5.55 -1.15 -12.94
C GLY A 57 6.01 0.27 -12.60
N VAL A 58 6.94 0.87 -13.34
CA VAL A 58 7.37 2.26 -13.09
C VAL A 58 6.58 3.20 -13.99
N THR A 59 6.00 4.24 -13.40
CA THR A 59 5.31 5.31 -14.12
C THR A 59 6.07 6.62 -13.94
N CYS A 60 6.41 7.27 -15.05
CA CYS A 60 7.09 8.56 -15.05
C CYS A 60 6.20 9.68 -15.57
N HIS A 61 6.46 10.89 -15.09
CA HIS A 61 5.83 12.09 -15.61
C HIS A 61 6.33 12.38 -17.03
N ARG A 62 5.42 12.56 -17.99
CA ARG A 62 5.76 12.67 -19.43
C ARG A 62 6.73 13.80 -19.77
N ALA A 63 6.67 14.94 -19.08
CA ALA A 63 7.48 16.11 -19.42
C ALA A 63 8.83 16.16 -18.68
N THR A 64 8.88 15.63 -17.45
CA THR A 64 10.06 15.77 -16.57
C THR A 64 10.82 14.47 -16.40
N ASN A 65 10.25 13.34 -16.82
CA ASN A 65 10.76 11.98 -16.61
C ASN A 65 10.96 11.59 -15.12
N TYR A 66 10.40 12.36 -14.18
CA TYR A 66 10.44 11.97 -12.77
C TYR A 66 9.52 10.80 -12.48
N VAL A 67 9.95 9.92 -11.57
CA VAL A 67 9.13 8.80 -11.12
C VAL A 67 7.93 9.33 -10.32
N THR A 68 6.74 8.97 -10.78
CA THR A 68 5.47 9.40 -10.17
C THR A 68 4.62 8.23 -9.69
N GLY A 69 4.86 7.02 -10.21
CA GLY A 69 4.14 5.84 -9.78
C GLY A 69 5.03 4.61 -9.74
N LEU A 70 4.76 3.74 -8.76
CA LEU A 70 5.35 2.42 -8.65
C LEU A 70 4.25 1.40 -8.37
N ASP A 71 4.06 0.46 -9.28
CA ASP A 71 3.20 -0.72 -9.13
C ASP A 71 4.06 -1.99 -9.14
N LEU A 72 4.25 -2.55 -7.95
CA LEU A 72 4.83 -3.87 -7.72
C LEU A 72 3.78 -4.85 -7.17
N SER A 73 2.50 -4.55 -7.36
CA SER A 73 1.44 -5.46 -6.93
C SER A 73 1.59 -6.83 -7.59
N ARG A 74 1.32 -7.89 -6.82
CA ARG A 74 1.35 -9.28 -7.30
C ARG A 74 2.63 -9.65 -8.07
N SER A 75 3.76 -9.12 -7.61
CA SER A 75 5.04 -9.24 -8.31
C SER A 75 5.95 -10.38 -7.81
N TRP A 76 5.37 -11.37 -7.13
CA TRP A 76 6.11 -12.50 -6.54
C TRP A 76 7.21 -12.07 -5.57
N LEU A 77 7.13 -10.87 -5.00
CA LEU A 77 8.14 -10.36 -4.10
C LEU A 77 7.92 -10.95 -2.72
N GLN A 78 8.96 -11.58 -2.18
CA GLN A 78 9.03 -11.98 -0.78
C GLN A 78 10.25 -11.36 -0.12
N GLY A 79 10.07 -10.77 1.06
CA GLY A 79 11.19 -10.26 1.85
C GLY A 79 10.75 -9.15 2.80
N THR A 80 11.71 -8.39 3.30
CA THR A 80 11.45 -7.24 4.18
C THR A 80 11.97 -5.97 3.56
N PHE A 81 11.24 -4.86 3.70
CA PHE A 81 11.78 -3.54 3.43
C PHE A 81 11.92 -2.72 4.72
N HIS A 82 12.97 -1.90 4.75
CA HIS A 82 13.22 -1.00 5.87
C HIS A 82 12.41 0.29 5.74
N SER A 83 11.96 0.84 6.87
CA SER A 83 11.23 2.11 6.94
C SER A 83 12.06 3.31 6.46
N ASN A 84 13.38 3.21 6.43
CA ASN A 84 14.28 4.22 5.88
C ASN A 84 14.62 4.00 4.39
N SER A 85 13.91 3.09 3.70
CA SER A 85 14.10 2.88 2.27
C SER A 85 13.94 4.20 1.49
N MET A 86 14.84 4.42 0.53
CA MET A 86 14.84 5.63 -0.28
C MET A 86 13.59 5.77 -1.16
N LEU A 87 12.89 4.67 -1.42
CA LEU A 87 11.57 4.66 -2.08
C LEU A 87 10.60 5.64 -1.41
N PHE A 88 10.58 5.66 -0.07
CA PHE A 88 9.65 6.50 0.69
C PHE A 88 10.05 7.97 0.72
N SER A 89 11.24 8.32 0.23
CA SER A 89 11.73 9.70 0.12
C SER A 89 11.73 10.24 -1.32
N LEU A 90 11.16 9.50 -2.28
CA LEU A 90 11.02 10.01 -3.65
C LEU A 90 10.03 11.19 -3.68
N PRO A 91 10.48 12.41 -4.06
CA PRO A 91 9.70 13.63 -3.85
C PRO A 91 8.45 13.71 -4.73
N ASN A 92 8.50 13.10 -5.91
CA ASN A 92 7.43 13.16 -6.91
C ASN A 92 6.51 11.93 -6.90
N LEU A 93 6.70 10.99 -5.97
CA LEU A 93 5.93 9.76 -5.93
C LEU A 93 4.47 10.03 -5.52
N ARG A 94 3.54 9.80 -6.44
CA ARG A 94 2.10 10.02 -6.28
C ARG A 94 1.31 8.73 -6.12
N TRP A 95 1.80 7.63 -6.69
CA TRP A 95 1.12 6.34 -6.63
C TRP A 95 2.09 5.25 -6.18
N LEU A 96 1.71 4.51 -5.14
CA LEU A 96 2.47 3.36 -4.66
C LEU A 96 1.53 2.18 -4.46
N ASN A 97 1.74 1.11 -5.22
CA ASN A 97 0.97 -0.13 -5.13
C ASN A 97 1.91 -1.30 -4.92
N LEU A 98 1.88 -1.89 -3.72
CA LEU A 98 2.66 -3.07 -3.36
C LEU A 98 1.77 -4.29 -3.08
N ALA A 99 0.46 -4.20 -3.29
CA ALA A 99 -0.50 -5.18 -2.82
C ALA A 99 -0.28 -6.61 -3.36
N GLY A 100 -0.55 -7.63 -2.54
CA GLY A 100 -0.45 -9.03 -2.93
C GLY A 100 1.00 -9.52 -3.11
N CYS A 101 1.90 -9.02 -2.29
CA CYS A 101 3.29 -9.50 -2.17
C CYS A 101 3.53 -9.90 -0.71
N ASN A 102 4.52 -10.76 -0.43
CA ASN A 102 4.80 -11.20 0.92
C ASN A 102 5.88 -10.31 1.56
N PHE A 103 5.46 -9.28 2.29
CA PHE A 103 6.35 -8.36 3.00
C PHE A 103 6.42 -8.64 4.50
N TYR A 104 6.25 -9.89 4.91
CA TYR A 104 6.25 -10.30 6.31
C TYR A 104 7.42 -9.70 7.09
N GLY A 105 7.10 -8.94 8.13
CA GLY A 105 8.08 -8.26 8.99
C GLY A 105 8.43 -6.83 8.58
N SER A 106 7.95 -6.35 7.43
CA SER A 106 8.11 -4.96 7.01
C SER A 106 7.20 -4.03 7.79
N GLN A 107 7.68 -2.82 8.04
CA GLN A 107 6.93 -1.75 8.70
C GLN A 107 6.79 -0.56 7.76
N ILE A 108 5.59 0.01 7.70
CA ILE A 108 5.35 1.19 6.90
C ILE A 108 6.06 2.41 7.51
N SER A 109 6.79 3.12 6.66
CA SER A 109 7.56 4.28 7.10
C SER A 109 6.65 5.43 7.53
N PRO A 110 6.92 6.10 8.67
CA PRO A 110 6.29 7.36 8.99
C PRO A 110 6.74 8.50 8.05
N LYS A 111 7.78 8.28 7.23
CA LYS A 111 8.30 9.23 6.25
C LYS A 111 7.76 8.99 4.85
N LEU A 112 6.60 8.34 4.71
CA LEU A 112 5.92 8.25 3.41
C LEU A 112 5.76 9.65 2.78
N PRO A 113 5.90 9.78 1.45
CA PRO A 113 5.86 11.09 0.82
C PRO A 113 4.43 11.64 0.87
N SER A 114 4.26 12.86 1.37
CA SER A 114 2.97 13.55 1.44
C SER A 114 2.40 13.95 0.07
N THR A 115 3.18 13.74 -0.99
CA THR A 115 2.76 13.86 -2.40
C THR A 115 1.92 12.67 -2.87
N LEU A 116 1.81 11.60 -2.08
CA LEU A 116 0.98 10.46 -2.40
C LEU A 116 -0.49 10.85 -2.58
N THR A 117 -1.04 10.38 -3.70
CA THR A 117 -2.46 10.44 -4.06
C THR A 117 -3.14 9.10 -3.87
N SER A 118 -2.39 7.99 -3.99
CA SER A 118 -2.92 6.65 -3.78
C SER A 118 -1.85 5.73 -3.20
N LEU A 119 -2.21 5.01 -2.14
CA LEU A 119 -1.39 3.97 -1.50
C LEU A 119 -2.18 2.67 -1.38
N SER A 120 -1.64 1.59 -1.94
CA SER A 120 -2.22 0.25 -1.87
C SER A 120 -1.21 -0.73 -1.30
N LEU A 121 -1.54 -1.29 -0.15
CA LEU A 121 -0.70 -2.20 0.63
C LEU A 121 -1.48 -3.44 1.09
N GLY A 122 -2.60 -3.75 0.45
CA GLY A 122 -3.43 -4.89 0.82
C GLY A 122 -2.73 -6.24 0.62
N PHE A 123 -3.05 -7.24 1.45
CA PHE A 123 -2.42 -8.57 1.42
C PHE A 123 -0.88 -8.51 1.37
N CYS A 124 -0.28 -7.81 2.33
CA CYS A 124 1.18 -7.64 2.36
C CYS A 124 1.87 -8.33 3.55
N ASP A 125 1.12 -8.95 4.47
CA ASP A 125 1.62 -9.48 5.75
C ASP A 125 2.44 -8.45 6.57
N LEU A 126 2.09 -7.16 6.44
CA LEU A 126 2.80 -6.06 7.09
C LEU A 126 2.75 -6.16 8.61
N ARG A 127 3.76 -5.61 9.30
CA ARG A 127 3.83 -5.59 10.77
C ARG A 127 4.14 -4.20 11.31
N GLY A 128 4.20 -4.11 12.64
CA GLY A 128 4.55 -2.89 13.35
C GLY A 128 3.37 -1.93 13.51
N ILE A 129 3.69 -0.67 13.76
CA ILE A 129 2.69 0.39 13.99
C ILE A 129 2.42 1.09 12.67
N PHE A 130 1.15 1.20 12.28
CA PHE A 130 0.78 1.96 11.09
C PHE A 130 0.86 3.47 11.34
N PRO A 131 1.53 4.26 10.47
CA PRO A 131 1.69 5.70 10.68
C PRO A 131 0.39 6.47 10.40
N LEU A 132 -0.36 6.80 11.45
CA LEU A 132 -1.64 7.52 11.36
C LEU A 132 -1.54 8.92 10.72
N ALA A 133 -0.34 9.48 10.59
CA ALA A 133 -0.12 10.76 9.90
C ALA A 133 -0.56 10.74 8.43
N ILE A 134 -0.69 9.56 7.81
CA ILE A 134 -1.18 9.42 6.43
C ILE A 134 -2.61 9.96 6.25
N PHE A 135 -3.42 9.98 7.30
CA PHE A 135 -4.79 10.50 7.27
C PHE A 135 -4.86 12.03 7.21
N HIS A 136 -3.70 12.71 7.24
CA HIS A 136 -3.57 14.16 7.03
C HIS A 136 -2.96 14.52 5.66
N PHE A 137 -2.67 13.55 4.80
CA PHE A 137 -2.05 13.81 3.51
C PHE A 137 -3.05 14.54 2.59
N ALA A 138 -2.80 15.82 2.36
CA ALA A 138 -3.71 16.72 1.63
C ALA A 138 -4.02 16.29 0.19
N ASN A 139 -3.19 15.41 -0.41
CA ASN A 139 -3.39 14.91 -1.76
C ASN A 139 -3.95 13.49 -1.83
N LEU A 140 -4.06 12.80 -0.68
CA LEU A 140 -4.39 11.38 -0.63
C LEU A 140 -5.88 11.16 -0.90
N ARG A 141 -6.16 10.43 -1.98
CA ARG A 141 -7.50 10.08 -2.46
C ARG A 141 -7.80 8.59 -2.31
N GLY A 142 -6.79 7.74 -2.42
CA GLY A 142 -6.93 6.28 -2.28
C GLY A 142 -6.04 5.72 -1.19
N LEU A 143 -6.61 4.97 -0.26
CA LEU A 143 -5.87 4.19 0.73
C LEU A 143 -6.49 2.81 0.89
N SER A 144 -5.68 1.77 0.67
CA SER A 144 -6.09 0.39 0.93
C SER A 144 -5.02 -0.36 1.72
N LEU A 145 -5.42 -0.92 2.86
CA LEU A 145 -4.61 -1.74 3.77
C LEU A 145 -5.23 -3.11 3.99
N PHE A 146 -6.22 -3.47 3.17
CA PHE A 146 -7.07 -4.62 3.41
C PHE A 146 -6.28 -5.92 3.64
N GLN A 147 -6.81 -6.78 4.50
CA GLN A 147 -6.21 -8.09 4.80
C GLN A 147 -4.74 -7.98 5.24
N ASN A 148 -4.47 -7.03 6.14
CA ASN A 148 -3.26 -6.98 6.95
C ASN A 148 -3.62 -7.11 8.43
N ILE A 149 -3.44 -8.31 9.00
CA ILE A 149 -3.89 -8.65 10.37
C ILE A 149 -2.85 -8.39 11.47
N TYR A 150 -1.59 -8.13 11.10
CA TYR A 150 -0.52 -7.90 12.07
C TYR A 150 -0.16 -6.44 12.37
N PRO A 151 -0.42 -5.44 11.49
CA PRO A 151 -0.22 -4.06 11.87
C PRO A 151 -1.09 -3.70 13.06
N LYS A 152 -0.49 -3.02 14.03
CA LYS A 152 -1.16 -2.53 15.23
C LYS A 152 -1.44 -1.04 15.06
N GLY A 153 -2.62 -0.61 15.50
CA GLY A 153 -2.96 0.80 15.57
C GLY A 153 -4.35 0.98 16.16
N THR A 154 -4.49 2.00 17.01
CA THR A 154 -5.80 2.47 17.44
C THR A 154 -6.09 3.74 16.65
N ILE A 155 -7.04 3.69 15.72
CA ILE A 155 -7.36 4.88 14.93
C ILE A 155 -8.21 5.88 15.71
N SER A 156 -8.71 5.56 16.91
CA SER A 156 -9.65 6.39 17.68
C SER A 156 -9.18 7.83 17.89
N ARG A 157 -7.86 8.07 17.84
CA ARG A 157 -7.21 9.39 17.94
C ARG A 157 -6.71 9.95 16.61
N ALA A 158 -6.88 9.23 15.51
CA ALA A 158 -6.54 9.72 14.19
C ALA A 158 -7.48 10.88 13.83
N ASN A 159 -6.90 11.95 13.33
CA ASN A 159 -7.66 13.01 12.71
C ASN A 159 -7.65 12.76 11.20
N TRP A 160 -8.82 12.86 10.58
CA TRP A 160 -9.03 12.48 9.18
C TRP A 160 -9.35 13.75 8.43
N THR A 161 -8.40 14.20 7.62
CA THR A 161 -8.50 15.44 6.83
C THR A 161 -8.08 15.24 5.37
N SER A 162 -7.52 14.09 5.01
CA SER A 162 -7.25 13.72 3.63
C SER A 162 -8.55 13.71 2.78
N PRO A 163 -8.51 14.19 1.53
CA PRO A 163 -9.66 14.16 0.62
C PRO A 163 -9.86 12.77 0.01
N LEU A 164 -10.08 11.77 0.87
CA LEU A 164 -10.25 10.37 0.47
C LEU A 164 -11.51 10.21 -0.38
N ILE A 165 -11.37 9.44 -1.45
CA ILE A 165 -12.43 8.96 -2.33
C ILE A 165 -12.64 7.45 -2.09
N SER A 166 -11.55 6.72 -1.90
CA SER A 166 -11.58 5.28 -1.61
C SER A 166 -10.75 4.98 -0.37
N LEU A 167 -11.38 4.34 0.62
CA LEU A 167 -10.76 3.87 1.84
C LEU A 167 -11.15 2.41 2.10
N ASP A 168 -10.17 1.55 2.21
CA ASP A 168 -10.36 0.15 2.53
C ASP A 168 -9.40 -0.29 3.65
N LEU A 169 -9.98 -0.50 4.83
CA LEU A 169 -9.31 -1.01 6.03
C LEU A 169 -9.90 -2.37 6.45
N SER A 170 -10.60 -3.06 5.55
CA SER A 170 -11.26 -4.33 5.84
C SER A 170 -10.26 -5.42 6.23
N ASP A 171 -10.67 -6.35 7.10
CA ASP A 171 -9.84 -7.47 7.56
C ASP A 171 -8.47 -7.04 8.12
N THR A 172 -8.44 -5.87 8.78
CA THR A 172 -7.27 -5.41 9.52
C THR A 172 -7.47 -5.59 11.01
N ASN A 173 -6.37 -5.55 11.77
CA ASN A 173 -6.43 -5.62 13.24
C ASN A 173 -6.48 -4.21 13.88
N PHE A 174 -6.94 -3.23 13.13
CA PHE A 174 -7.28 -1.93 13.71
C PHE A 174 -8.49 -2.10 14.63
N HIS A 175 -8.40 -1.43 15.77
CA HIS A 175 -9.39 -1.58 16.84
C HIS A 175 -9.62 -0.24 17.55
N GLY A 176 -10.63 -0.24 18.42
CA GLY A 176 -11.09 0.94 19.15
C GLY A 176 -12.28 1.61 18.49
N SER A 177 -12.71 2.74 19.05
CA SER A 177 -13.84 3.50 18.54
C SER A 177 -13.54 4.12 17.18
N ILE A 178 -14.55 4.14 16.32
CA ILE A 178 -14.49 4.87 15.06
C ILE A 178 -14.35 6.38 15.36
N PRO A 179 -13.34 7.07 14.79
CA PRO A 179 -13.11 8.49 15.05
C PRO A 179 -14.27 9.34 14.56
N THR A 180 -14.65 10.35 15.32
CA THR A 180 -15.69 11.31 14.90
C THR A 180 -15.30 12.07 13.62
N SER A 181 -13.99 12.25 13.41
CA SER A 181 -13.40 12.83 12.21
C SER A 181 -13.63 11.99 10.94
N LEU A 182 -14.07 10.74 11.02
CA LEU A 182 -14.51 9.98 9.84
C LEU A 182 -15.63 10.71 9.09
N ARG A 183 -16.46 11.50 9.80
CA ARG A 183 -17.49 12.36 9.20
C ARG A 183 -16.94 13.48 8.31
N ASN A 184 -15.65 13.82 8.44
CA ASN A 184 -15.02 14.83 7.59
C ASN A 184 -14.72 14.31 6.18
N LEU A 185 -14.80 12.99 5.97
CA LEU A 185 -14.53 12.34 4.69
C LEU A 185 -15.70 12.50 3.70
N THR A 186 -15.97 13.74 3.33
CA THR A 186 -17.14 14.14 2.51
C THR A 186 -17.06 13.73 1.04
N SER A 187 -15.88 13.32 0.55
CA SER A 187 -15.66 12.90 -0.84
C SER A 187 -15.60 11.38 -1.03
N VAL A 188 -15.86 10.59 0.02
CA VAL A 188 -15.71 9.14 -0.05
C VAL A 188 -16.84 8.51 -0.85
N GLU A 189 -16.45 7.77 -1.89
CA GLU A 189 -17.34 6.97 -2.74
C GLU A 189 -17.25 5.48 -2.37
N HIS A 190 -16.11 5.03 -1.85
CA HIS A 190 -15.90 3.66 -1.40
C HIS A 190 -15.30 3.63 0.01
N LEU A 191 -16.03 3.04 0.95
CA LEU A 191 -15.61 2.86 2.33
C LEU A 191 -15.82 1.40 2.74
N ASP A 192 -14.73 0.70 3.01
CA ASP A 192 -14.77 -0.63 3.59
C ASP A 192 -14.01 -0.68 4.92
N LEU A 193 -14.73 -1.05 5.97
CA LEU A 193 -14.25 -1.22 7.34
C LEU A 193 -14.66 -2.60 7.89
N TRP A 194 -14.91 -3.60 7.03
CA TRP A 194 -15.35 -4.93 7.45
C TRP A 194 -14.34 -5.60 8.41
N TYR A 195 -14.84 -6.39 9.37
CA TYR A 195 -14.08 -6.96 10.50
C TYR A 195 -13.41 -5.93 11.44
N TRP A 196 -13.86 -4.67 11.43
CA TRP A 196 -13.45 -3.69 12.45
C TRP A 196 -13.84 -4.15 13.86
N SER A 197 -12.84 -4.42 14.71
CA SER A 197 -13.10 -4.81 16.11
C SER A 197 -13.32 -3.57 16.99
N ASN A 198 -14.59 -3.23 17.24
CA ASN A 198 -14.96 -2.25 18.25
C ASN A 198 -15.28 -2.99 19.57
N PRO A 199 -14.58 -2.73 20.68
CA PRO A 199 -14.89 -3.38 21.97
C PRO A 199 -16.27 -3.00 22.54
N THR A 200 -16.94 -2.00 21.96
CA THR A 200 -18.31 -1.61 22.31
C THR A 200 -19.16 -1.55 21.04
N ASP A 201 -19.75 -2.67 20.65
CA ASP A 201 -20.79 -2.77 19.63
C ASP A 201 -21.90 -1.73 19.87
N THR A 202 -21.97 -0.70 19.02
CA THR A 202 -23.19 0.04 18.64
C THR A 202 -22.86 0.93 17.44
N TRP A 203 -22.52 0.33 16.29
CA TRP A 203 -22.60 1.07 15.03
C TRP A 203 -24.00 0.87 14.46
N LYS A 204 -24.77 1.95 14.30
CA LYS A 204 -25.96 1.98 13.44
C LYS A 204 -25.62 2.83 12.22
N PRO A 205 -25.92 2.33 11.00
CA PRO A 205 -25.58 3.00 9.74
C PRO A 205 -26.20 4.39 9.64
#